data_AF-A0AAD0N7W1-F1
#
_entry.id   AF-A0AAD0N7W1-F1
#
_cell.length_a   1.000
_cell.length_b   1.000
_cell.length_c   1.000
_cell.angle_alpha   90.00
_cell.angle_beta   90.00
_cell.angle_gamma   90.00
#
_symmetry.space_group_name_H-M   'P 1'
#
loop_
_entity.id
_entity.type
_entity.pdbx_description
1 polymer ?
#
loop_
_entity_poly.entity_id
_entity_poly.type
_entity_poly.pdbx_seq_one_letter_code
_entity_poly.pdbx_strand_id
1 'polypeptide(L)'
;MNRTYRSIWNEALGAWVAASEIDSARGKPNKSAVVVAAVAALAISLPGLAEANTLNTQQTCFTGSNGAVGRINPGGTQNQAGDGSGTYSVVAGCNSNGNGWTGVTVYGSFAQATGNGAVATGMQSSAGLWGVAAGLETTASGAGATALGFGSTANALNSVAIGGAGGNGTTPLSQANSTIASGAGAVAIGSNATKGAQSAASDGIAIGGQSSVASTATSGIAVGRGATVNGAYGIAQGDGAVAGVAGNTSITNNVAVGAAASSTGANAIALGGSAKASGANSMATGFNASATGATSYAGGFGAVASNTDATAIGNQATASGAQDTAIGVTAIATGGGTGSRSATRRPQRPVMQPPLARQPARRPDKHRHLASARMQAARTQRRWVSELSRRISRRWLPAISRPPQVPPLWHWEVLQQRGRIRRLQSATPRAFRRRPVWVRLRLVTVQRSSPGSAPLRSAVNRPRAVTARWRSAIRTLRTARAP
;
A
#
# COMPACT_ATOMS: atom_id res chain seq x y z
N MET A 1 -95.71 -11.50 41.49
CA MET A 1 -94.58 -12.39 41.79
C MET A 1 -93.34 -11.55 41.99
N ASN A 2 -92.82 -11.54 43.23
CA ASN A 2 -91.60 -10.82 43.60
C ASN A 2 -90.41 -11.51 42.92
N ARG A 3 -89.63 -10.80 42.10
CA ARG A 3 -88.45 -11.35 41.42
C ARG A 3 -87.22 -11.17 42.32
N THR A 4 -87.00 -12.09 43.25
CA THR A 4 -85.92 -12.06 44.25
C THR A 4 -84.53 -12.44 43.70
N TYR A 5 -84.37 -12.54 42.36
CA TYR A 5 -83.14 -13.00 41.73
C TYR A 5 -82.87 -12.29 40.40
N ARG A 6 -81.59 -12.16 40.05
CA ARG A 6 -81.12 -11.64 38.76
C ARG A 6 -80.18 -12.63 38.09
N SER A 7 -80.20 -12.68 36.76
CA SER A 7 -79.28 -13.52 35.98
C SER A 7 -77.91 -12.86 35.87
N ILE A 8 -76.84 -13.55 36.29
CA ILE A 8 -75.45 -13.11 36.15
C ILE A 8 -74.66 -14.17 35.35
N TRP A 9 -73.74 -13.74 34.51
CA TRP A 9 -72.82 -14.62 33.79
C TRP A 9 -71.67 -15.07 34.71
N ASN A 10 -71.46 -16.39 34.86
CA ASN A 10 -70.35 -16.95 35.64
C ASN A 10 -69.24 -17.45 34.69
N GLU A 11 -68.08 -16.80 34.73
CA GLU A 11 -66.94 -17.13 33.85
C GLU A 11 -66.28 -18.48 34.15
N ALA A 12 -66.38 -18.99 35.38
CA ALA A 12 -65.82 -20.30 35.74
C ALA A 12 -66.67 -21.46 35.23
N LEU A 13 -67.99 -21.25 35.09
CA LEU A 13 -68.95 -22.27 34.63
C LEU A 13 -69.36 -22.09 33.17
N GLY A 14 -69.08 -20.92 32.56
CA GLY A 14 -69.48 -20.62 31.19
C GLY A 14 -71.00 -20.56 30.97
N ALA A 15 -71.78 -20.22 32.00
CA ALA A 15 -73.24 -20.24 31.98
C ALA A 15 -73.87 -19.05 32.74
N TRP A 16 -75.13 -18.76 32.42
CA TRP A 16 -75.97 -17.82 33.18
C TRP A 16 -76.52 -18.51 34.43
N VAL A 17 -76.28 -17.92 35.59
CA VAL A 17 -76.76 -18.41 36.89
C VAL A 17 -77.65 -17.37 37.57
N ALA A 18 -78.68 -17.83 38.28
CA ALA A 18 -79.53 -16.97 39.09
C ALA A 18 -78.79 -16.62 40.39
N ALA A 19 -78.59 -15.34 40.66
CA ALA A 19 -77.92 -14.82 41.84
C ALA A 19 -78.82 -13.82 42.58
N SER A 20 -78.50 -13.58 43.85
CA SER A 20 -79.26 -12.67 44.71
C SER A 20 -79.17 -11.23 44.20
N GLU A 21 -80.22 -10.45 44.42
CA GLU A 21 -80.31 -9.05 43.97
C GLU A 21 -79.26 -8.13 44.60
N ILE A 22 -78.71 -8.52 45.76
CA ILE A 22 -77.68 -7.80 46.51
C ILE A 22 -76.24 -8.09 46.06
N ASP A 23 -76.02 -9.10 45.19
CA ASP A 23 -74.69 -9.32 44.65
C ASP A 23 -74.28 -8.17 43.71
N SER A 24 -72.99 -7.94 43.46
CA SER A 24 -72.53 -6.92 42.50
C SER A 24 -72.01 -7.59 41.22
N ALA A 25 -72.50 -7.15 40.06
CA ALA A 25 -72.03 -7.68 38.78
C ALA A 25 -70.70 -6.99 38.46
N ARG A 26 -69.62 -7.76 38.31
CA ARG A 26 -68.34 -7.21 37.86
C ARG A 26 -68.52 -6.72 36.43
N GLY A 27 -68.59 -5.41 36.25
CA GLY A 27 -68.79 -4.78 34.94
C GLY A 27 -67.69 -5.18 33.96
N LYS A 28 -68.05 -5.35 32.68
CA LYS A 28 -67.10 -5.61 31.60
C LYS A 28 -65.94 -4.60 31.67
N PRO A 29 -64.67 -5.02 31.57
CA PRO A 29 -63.56 -4.09 31.57
C PRO A 29 -63.77 -3.07 30.44
N ASN A 30 -63.62 -1.80 30.78
CA ASN A 30 -63.88 -0.71 29.86
C ASN A 30 -62.89 -0.84 28.69
N LYS A 31 -63.37 -1.19 27.49
CA LYS A 31 -62.52 -1.52 26.33
C LYS A 31 -61.54 -0.39 26.02
N SER A 32 -61.89 0.86 26.30
CA SER A 32 -61.00 2.02 26.16
C SER A 32 -59.78 1.99 27.09
N ALA A 33 -59.91 1.48 28.33
CA ALA A 33 -58.78 1.40 29.25
C ALA A 33 -57.77 0.32 28.84
N VAL A 34 -58.26 -0.80 28.28
CA VAL A 34 -57.41 -1.87 27.75
C VAL A 34 -56.72 -1.44 26.46
N VAL A 35 -57.40 -0.69 25.57
CA VAL A 35 -56.80 -0.14 24.36
C VAL A 35 -55.74 0.92 24.70
N VAL A 36 -56.00 1.82 25.67
CA VAL A 36 -55.00 2.82 26.09
C VAL A 36 -53.79 2.16 26.75
N ALA A 37 -53.99 1.13 27.59
CA ALA A 37 -52.88 0.38 28.18
C ALA A 37 -52.09 -0.42 27.13
N ALA A 38 -52.74 -1.01 26.14
CA ALA A 38 -52.07 -1.72 25.05
C ALA A 38 -51.30 -0.78 24.11
N VAL A 39 -51.85 0.41 23.81
CA VAL A 39 -51.17 1.45 23.01
C VAL A 39 -50.01 2.07 23.78
N ALA A 40 -50.16 2.31 25.09
CA ALA A 40 -49.07 2.79 25.94
C ALA A 40 -47.96 1.74 26.11
N ALA A 41 -48.30 0.45 26.23
CA ALA A 41 -47.32 -0.62 26.28
C ALA A 41 -46.58 -0.80 24.94
N LEU A 42 -47.26 -0.65 23.79
CA LEU A 42 -46.61 -0.64 22.48
C LEU A 42 -45.67 0.56 22.28
N ALA A 43 -46.06 1.73 22.80
CA ALA A 43 -45.26 2.96 22.73
C ALA A 43 -43.99 2.90 23.60
N ILE A 44 -43.99 2.12 24.69
CA ILE A 44 -42.84 1.96 25.59
C ILE A 44 -41.92 0.80 25.16
N SER A 45 -42.40 -0.11 24.29
CA SER A 45 -41.59 -1.19 23.72
C SER A 45 -40.84 -0.83 22.42
N LEU A 46 -40.82 0.44 22.03
CA LEU A 46 -39.98 0.87 20.91
C LEU A 46 -38.52 0.66 21.30
N PRO A 47 -37.74 -0.19 20.58
CA PRO A 47 -36.31 -0.28 20.81
C PRO A 47 -35.76 1.13 20.71
N GLY A 48 -34.95 1.54 21.70
CA GLY A 48 -34.39 2.89 21.78
C GLY A 48 -33.92 3.31 20.40
N LEU A 49 -34.58 4.33 19.85
CA LEU A 49 -34.30 4.85 18.53
C LEU A 49 -32.84 5.27 18.56
N ALA A 50 -31.99 4.52 17.88
CA ALA A 50 -30.68 5.03 17.57
C ALA A 50 -30.96 6.19 16.61
N GLU A 51 -30.67 7.40 17.08
CA GLU A 51 -30.88 8.64 16.34
C GLU A 51 -29.62 8.95 15.54
N ALA A 52 -29.80 9.39 14.29
CA ALA A 52 -28.69 9.84 13.49
C ALA A 52 -28.35 11.26 13.94
N ASN A 53 -27.11 11.50 14.34
CA ASN A 53 -26.66 12.86 14.60
C ASN A 53 -26.38 13.54 13.26
N THR A 54 -27.33 14.33 12.76
CA THR A 54 -27.09 15.28 11.68
C THR A 54 -26.48 16.55 12.26
N LEU A 55 -25.24 16.86 11.92
CA LEU A 55 -24.57 18.09 12.36
C LEU A 55 -24.70 19.16 11.27
N ASN A 56 -25.69 20.03 11.43
CA ASN A 56 -25.90 21.18 10.56
C ASN A 56 -25.12 22.38 11.09
N THR A 57 -24.50 23.16 10.19
CA THR A 57 -23.92 24.45 10.56
C THR A 57 -25.05 25.46 10.85
N GLN A 58 -24.83 26.41 11.77
CA GLN A 58 -25.81 27.44 12.16
C GLN A 58 -26.31 28.33 11.00
N GLN A 59 -25.62 28.33 9.86
CA GLN A 59 -26.05 28.97 8.62
C GLN A 59 -26.76 27.96 7.71
N THR A 60 -27.82 28.40 7.02
CA THR A 60 -28.31 27.68 5.83
C THR A 60 -27.13 27.39 4.93
N CYS A 61 -26.99 26.13 4.50
CA CYS A 61 -25.96 25.77 3.53
C CYS A 61 -26.07 26.74 2.35
N PHE A 62 -25.07 27.59 2.18
CA PHE A 62 -25.00 28.49 1.04
C PHE A 62 -23.58 28.44 0.53
N THR A 63 -23.29 27.41 -0.25
CA THR A 63 -22.00 27.31 -0.92
C THR A 63 -22.08 28.15 -2.19
N GLY A 64 -22.03 29.48 -2.07
CA GLY A 64 -22.04 30.41 -3.21
C GLY A 64 -20.78 30.37 -4.09
N SER A 65 -20.00 29.28 -4.06
CA SER A 65 -18.68 29.22 -4.67
C SER A 65 -18.76 28.73 -6.11
N ASN A 66 -18.44 29.64 -7.04
CA ASN A 66 -18.12 29.33 -8.43
C ASN A 66 -16.64 28.94 -8.51
N GLY A 67 -16.29 27.70 -8.16
CA GLY A 67 -14.91 27.23 -8.22
C GLY A 67 -14.80 25.72 -8.03
N ALA A 68 -13.97 25.07 -8.85
CA ALA A 68 -13.66 23.66 -8.67
C ALA A 68 -12.79 23.48 -7.43
N VAL A 69 -13.26 22.67 -6.48
CA VAL A 69 -12.47 22.19 -5.35
C VAL A 69 -11.93 20.82 -5.78
N GLY A 70 -10.86 20.83 -6.57
CA GLY A 70 -10.34 19.64 -7.26
C GLY A 70 -10.69 19.60 -8.74
N ARG A 71 -11.10 18.44 -9.27
CA ARG A 71 -11.45 18.25 -10.69
C ARG A 71 -12.88 18.68 -11.00
N ILE A 72 -13.78 18.57 -10.03
CA ILE A 72 -15.21 18.79 -10.22
C ILE A 72 -15.59 20.11 -9.55
N ASN A 73 -16.41 20.91 -10.23
CA ASN A 73 -17.18 21.97 -9.58
C ASN A 73 -18.53 21.36 -9.17
N PRO A 74 -18.76 21.06 -7.89
CA PRO A 74 -20.01 20.45 -7.43
C PRO A 74 -21.19 21.45 -7.46
N GLY A 75 -20.93 22.72 -7.80
CA GLY A 75 -21.93 23.78 -7.82
C GLY A 75 -22.31 24.25 -6.42
N GLY A 76 -23.21 25.24 -6.39
CA GLY A 76 -23.83 25.68 -5.15
C GLY A 76 -24.87 24.68 -4.65
N THR A 77 -24.98 24.54 -3.33
CA THR A 77 -26.04 23.76 -2.70
C THR A 77 -26.65 24.52 -1.53
N GLN A 78 -27.97 24.33 -1.36
CA GLN A 78 -28.75 24.77 -0.20
C GLN A 78 -29.15 23.61 0.72
N ASN A 79 -28.82 22.39 0.33
CA ASN A 79 -29.20 21.20 1.06
C ASN A 79 -28.34 21.07 2.32
N GLN A 80 -29.00 20.84 3.45
CA GLN A 80 -28.35 20.44 4.70
C GLN A 80 -27.88 18.99 4.63
N ALA A 81 -27.29 18.48 5.72
CA ALA A 81 -26.95 17.06 5.81
C ALA A 81 -28.24 16.21 5.76
N GLY A 82 -28.30 15.26 4.83
CA GLY A 82 -29.33 14.23 4.74
C GLY A 82 -29.08 13.10 5.74
N ASP A 83 -30.14 12.43 6.17
CA ASP A 83 -30.05 11.43 7.22
C ASP A 83 -29.41 10.11 6.78
N GLY A 84 -28.87 9.39 7.76
CA GLY A 84 -28.74 7.93 7.67
C GLY A 84 -30.03 7.26 8.17
N SER A 85 -30.03 5.93 8.33
CA SER A 85 -31.18 5.18 8.91
C SER A 85 -31.57 5.54 10.36
N GLY A 86 -31.02 6.61 10.94
CA GLY A 86 -31.01 6.85 12.38
C GLY A 86 -29.98 5.99 13.12
N THR A 87 -29.86 4.71 12.75
CA THR A 87 -29.21 3.73 13.62
C THR A 87 -27.68 3.76 13.53
N TYR A 88 -27.02 4.14 14.63
CA TYR A 88 -25.56 4.27 14.79
C TYR A 88 -24.89 5.23 13.79
N SER A 89 -25.66 6.10 13.14
CA SER A 89 -25.17 6.92 12.02
C SER A 89 -24.83 8.36 12.45
N VAL A 90 -23.82 8.95 11.84
CA VAL A 90 -23.48 10.37 11.98
C VAL A 90 -23.25 10.96 10.60
N VAL A 91 -23.93 12.07 10.27
CA VAL A 91 -23.82 12.74 8.97
C VAL A 91 -23.62 14.25 9.18
N ALA A 92 -22.63 14.84 8.53
CA ALA A 92 -22.32 16.26 8.66
C ALA A 92 -21.77 16.87 7.37
N GLY A 93 -22.19 18.09 7.07
CA GLY A 93 -21.73 18.89 5.92
C GLY A 93 -22.83 19.16 4.90
N CYS A 94 -22.67 20.24 4.13
CA CYS A 94 -23.68 20.66 3.17
C CYS A 94 -23.86 19.64 2.04
N ASN A 95 -25.10 19.22 1.80
CA ASN A 95 -25.47 18.20 0.83
C ASN A 95 -24.74 16.86 1.05
N SER A 96 -24.22 16.61 2.26
CA SER A 96 -23.79 15.28 2.65
C SER A 96 -25.01 14.38 2.83
N ASN A 97 -24.90 13.08 2.54
CA ASN A 97 -26.06 12.19 2.61
C ASN A 97 -25.68 10.78 3.07
N GLY A 98 -26.33 10.31 4.15
CA GLY A 98 -26.24 8.94 4.62
C GLY A 98 -27.07 7.94 3.80
N ASN A 99 -27.95 8.42 2.92
CA ASN A 99 -28.84 7.66 2.02
C ASN A 99 -29.67 6.59 2.74
N GLY A 100 -30.04 6.83 4.00
CA GLY A 100 -30.83 5.86 4.77
C GLY A 100 -30.09 4.57 5.14
N TRP A 101 -28.75 4.50 5.01
CA TRP A 101 -27.97 3.33 5.42
C TRP A 101 -27.68 3.31 6.94
N THR A 102 -27.40 2.11 7.46
CA THR A 102 -27.16 1.86 8.89
C THR A 102 -25.68 1.91 9.26
N GLY A 103 -25.38 2.53 10.40
CA GLY A 103 -24.03 2.61 10.96
C GLY A 103 -23.04 3.41 10.12
N VAL A 104 -23.52 4.44 9.41
CA VAL A 104 -22.67 5.22 8.51
C VAL A 104 -22.02 6.40 9.22
N THR A 105 -20.82 6.76 8.81
CA THR A 105 -20.12 7.97 9.26
C THR A 105 -19.78 8.82 8.05
N VAL A 106 -20.50 9.93 7.85
CA VAL A 106 -20.36 10.80 6.69
C VAL A 106 -19.98 12.22 7.14
N TYR A 107 -18.84 12.72 6.68
CA TYR A 107 -18.33 14.05 7.02
C TYR A 107 -17.78 14.77 5.79
N GLY A 108 -18.38 15.90 5.41
CA GLY A 108 -17.88 16.77 4.34
C GLY A 108 -18.93 17.07 3.29
N SER A 109 -18.82 18.23 2.64
CA SER A 109 -19.83 18.66 1.68
C SER A 109 -19.92 17.70 0.50
N PHE A 110 -21.14 17.34 0.08
CA PHE A 110 -21.39 16.37 -0.99
C PHE A 110 -20.85 14.96 -0.73
N ALA A 111 -20.44 14.63 0.50
CA ALA A 111 -20.00 13.28 0.85
C ALA A 111 -21.21 12.33 0.95
N GLN A 112 -21.04 11.06 0.56
CA GLN A 112 -22.15 10.11 0.45
C GLN A 112 -21.80 8.72 0.98
N ALA A 113 -22.77 8.07 1.62
CA ALA A 113 -22.75 6.63 1.88
C ALA A 113 -23.62 5.88 0.86
N THR A 114 -23.14 4.73 0.38
CA THR A 114 -23.84 3.87 -0.60
C THR A 114 -24.01 2.44 -0.11
N GLY A 115 -23.72 2.18 1.17
CA GLY A 115 -23.98 0.91 1.84
C GLY A 115 -23.86 1.01 3.36
N ASN A 116 -24.23 -0.06 4.07
CA ASN A 116 -24.16 -0.14 5.52
C ASN A 116 -22.71 -0.07 6.03
N GLY A 117 -22.50 0.58 7.17
CA GLY A 117 -21.17 0.71 7.79
C GLY A 117 -20.17 1.56 6.99
N ALA A 118 -20.64 2.33 6.00
CA ALA A 118 -19.79 3.16 5.18
C ALA A 118 -19.20 4.34 5.97
N VAL A 119 -17.92 4.62 5.76
CA VAL A 119 -17.23 5.81 6.29
C VAL A 119 -16.78 6.67 5.13
N ALA A 120 -17.42 7.84 4.94
CA ALA A 120 -17.06 8.80 3.90
C ALA A 120 -16.65 10.13 4.55
N THR A 121 -15.39 10.53 4.43
CA THR A 121 -14.88 11.79 4.97
C THR A 121 -14.13 12.60 3.92
N GLY A 122 -14.46 13.87 3.77
CA GLY A 122 -13.94 14.75 2.73
C GLY A 122 -15.00 15.14 1.70
N MET A 123 -14.81 16.29 1.07
CA MET A 123 -15.74 16.81 0.07
C MET A 123 -15.84 15.83 -1.12
N GLN A 124 -17.05 15.55 -1.60
CA GLN A 124 -17.32 14.62 -2.71
C GLN A 124 -16.80 13.18 -2.47
N SER A 125 -16.52 12.78 -1.22
CA SER A 125 -16.15 11.40 -0.91
C SER A 125 -17.37 10.47 -0.99
N SER A 126 -17.19 9.23 -1.44
CA SER A 126 -18.26 8.22 -1.54
C SER A 126 -17.78 6.85 -1.08
N ALA A 127 -18.45 6.26 -0.10
CA ALA A 127 -18.11 4.94 0.44
C ALA A 127 -19.29 3.97 0.35
N GLY A 128 -19.02 2.72 -0.03
CA GLY A 128 -19.98 1.62 -0.12
C GLY A 128 -20.04 0.76 1.15
N LEU A 129 -20.62 -0.43 1.01
CA LEU A 129 -20.78 -1.39 2.11
C LEU A 129 -19.46 -1.68 2.82
N TRP A 130 -19.37 -1.39 4.12
CA TRP A 130 -18.17 -1.52 4.96
C TRP A 130 -16.94 -0.77 4.40
N GLY A 131 -17.15 0.16 3.47
CA GLY A 131 -16.09 0.87 2.78
C GLY A 131 -15.62 2.09 3.55
N VAL A 132 -14.39 2.49 3.30
CA VAL A 132 -13.79 3.71 3.85
C VAL A 132 -13.31 4.58 2.69
N ALA A 133 -13.90 5.75 2.52
CA ALA A 133 -13.44 6.79 1.59
C ALA A 133 -13.02 8.01 2.39
N ALA A 134 -11.73 8.38 2.37
CA ALA A 134 -11.22 9.52 3.11
C ALA A 134 -10.34 10.43 2.25
N GLY A 135 -10.84 11.63 1.99
CA GLY A 135 -10.19 12.69 1.23
C GLY A 135 -11.08 13.22 0.11
N LEU A 136 -10.60 14.28 -0.54
CA LEU A 136 -11.34 14.98 -1.59
C LEU A 136 -11.59 14.06 -2.80
N GLU A 137 -12.85 13.93 -3.23
CA GLU A 137 -13.28 13.12 -4.40
C GLU A 137 -12.92 11.62 -4.31
N THR A 138 -12.71 11.07 -3.12
CA THR A 138 -12.40 9.64 -2.95
C THR A 138 -13.61 8.76 -3.21
N THR A 139 -13.40 7.58 -3.78
CA THR A 139 -14.47 6.61 -4.06
C THR A 139 -14.06 5.22 -3.60
N ALA A 140 -14.74 4.67 -2.60
CA ALA A 140 -14.60 3.29 -2.14
C ALA A 140 -15.91 2.53 -2.39
N SER A 141 -16.19 2.14 -3.64
CA SER A 141 -17.47 1.53 -4.02
C SER A 141 -17.53 0.01 -3.85
N GLY A 142 -16.38 -0.66 -3.74
CA GLY A 142 -16.33 -2.09 -3.43
C GLY A 142 -16.70 -2.39 -1.98
N ALA A 143 -17.29 -3.56 -1.72
CA ALA A 143 -17.53 -4.01 -0.35
C ALA A 143 -16.21 -4.17 0.41
N GLY A 144 -16.10 -3.59 1.60
CA GLY A 144 -14.85 -3.58 2.40
C GLY A 144 -13.69 -2.82 1.74
N ALA A 145 -13.95 -2.01 0.72
CA ALA A 145 -12.91 -1.27 0.01
C ALA A 145 -12.41 -0.06 0.82
N THR A 146 -11.14 0.31 0.63
CA THR A 146 -10.53 1.47 1.27
C THR A 146 -9.94 2.40 0.22
N ALA A 147 -10.41 3.65 0.14
CA ALA A 147 -9.89 4.70 -0.72
C ALA A 147 -9.44 5.91 0.12
N LEU A 148 -8.16 6.29 0.03
CA LEU A 148 -7.59 7.41 0.80
C LEU A 148 -6.85 8.39 -0.13
N GLY A 149 -7.04 9.70 0.07
CA GLY A 149 -6.31 10.79 -0.62
C GLY A 149 -7.15 11.61 -1.61
N PHE A 150 -6.61 12.03 -2.75
CA PHE A 150 -7.31 12.90 -3.70
C PHE A 150 -7.80 12.14 -4.94
N GLY A 151 -9.10 11.93 -5.09
CA GLY A 151 -9.65 11.24 -6.26
C GLY A 151 -9.33 9.75 -6.34
N SER A 152 -8.73 9.15 -5.30
CA SER A 152 -8.39 7.72 -5.27
C SER A 152 -9.66 6.86 -5.33
N THR A 153 -9.56 5.72 -6.00
CA THR A 153 -10.71 4.91 -6.39
C THR A 153 -10.47 3.42 -6.09
N ALA A 154 -11.25 2.85 -5.19
CA ALA A 154 -11.26 1.43 -4.82
C ALA A 154 -12.65 0.85 -5.14
N ASN A 155 -12.80 0.20 -6.29
CA ASN A 155 -14.11 -0.18 -6.85
C ASN A 155 -14.43 -1.67 -6.78
N ALA A 156 -13.57 -2.47 -6.15
CA ALA A 156 -13.74 -3.92 -6.06
C ALA A 156 -13.73 -4.41 -4.61
N LEU A 157 -14.25 -5.62 -4.40
CA LEU A 157 -14.29 -6.29 -3.09
C LEU A 157 -12.91 -6.26 -2.42
N ASN A 158 -12.84 -5.78 -1.18
CA ASN A 158 -11.62 -5.69 -0.37
C ASN A 158 -10.45 -4.95 -1.04
N SER A 159 -10.71 -4.10 -2.03
CA SER A 159 -9.67 -3.35 -2.73
C SER A 159 -9.18 -2.16 -1.91
N VAL A 160 -7.91 -1.79 -2.08
CA VAL A 160 -7.25 -0.70 -1.36
C VAL A 160 -6.63 0.27 -2.36
N ALA A 161 -7.04 1.53 -2.35
CA ALA A 161 -6.47 2.61 -3.16
C ALA A 161 -5.99 3.76 -2.26
N ILE A 162 -4.68 4.01 -2.19
CA ILE A 162 -4.12 5.08 -1.35
C ILE A 162 -3.24 5.97 -2.21
N GLY A 163 -3.60 7.24 -2.37
CA GLY A 163 -2.81 8.18 -3.17
C GLY A 163 -3.66 9.29 -3.77
N GLY A 164 -3.33 9.72 -4.98
CA GLY A 164 -4.01 10.84 -5.60
C GLY A 164 -4.05 10.78 -7.12
N ALA A 165 -4.85 11.66 -7.74
CA ALA A 165 -4.75 11.96 -9.16
C ALA A 165 -3.40 12.59 -9.50
N GLY A 166 -2.73 12.02 -10.50
CA GLY A 166 -1.57 12.66 -11.11
C GLY A 166 -1.99 13.86 -11.96
N GLY A 167 -1.24 14.95 -11.83
CA GLY A 167 -1.36 16.15 -12.65
C GLY A 167 -0.28 17.16 -12.27
N ASN A 168 0.41 17.70 -13.27
CA ASN A 168 1.50 18.67 -13.12
C ASN A 168 1.30 19.92 -13.98
N GLY A 169 0.05 20.20 -14.37
CA GLY A 169 -0.31 21.31 -15.26
C GLY A 169 -0.15 21.00 -16.75
N THR A 170 0.68 20.01 -17.13
CA THR A 170 0.76 19.51 -18.53
C THR A 170 -0.02 18.21 -18.72
N THR A 171 -0.05 17.36 -17.71
CA THR A 171 -0.99 16.23 -17.65
C THR A 171 -2.31 16.69 -17.01
N PRO A 172 -3.47 16.50 -17.67
CA PRO A 172 -4.75 16.85 -17.09
C PRO A 172 -4.98 16.10 -15.78
N LEU A 173 -5.44 16.82 -14.76
CA LEU A 173 -6.02 16.22 -13.56
C LEU A 173 -7.28 15.46 -13.98
N SER A 174 -7.17 14.15 -14.19
CA SER A 174 -8.26 13.30 -14.70
C SER A 174 -8.47 12.09 -13.79
N GLN A 175 -9.66 11.49 -13.84
CA GLN A 175 -9.95 10.27 -13.05
C GLN A 175 -9.10 9.09 -13.48
N ALA A 176 -8.80 8.97 -14.77
CA ALA A 176 -7.94 7.95 -15.29
C ALA A 176 -6.50 8.01 -14.72
N ASN A 177 -6.11 9.18 -14.17
CA ASN A 177 -4.80 9.38 -13.57
C ASN A 177 -4.79 9.26 -12.04
N SER A 178 -5.92 8.95 -11.40
CA SER A 178 -6.00 8.62 -9.98
C SER A 178 -5.26 7.35 -9.62
N THR A 179 -5.00 7.13 -8.33
CA THR A 179 -4.69 5.80 -7.82
C THR A 179 -5.96 4.94 -7.90
N ILE A 180 -5.92 3.82 -8.62
CA ILE A 180 -7.09 2.98 -8.90
C ILE A 180 -6.79 1.52 -8.54
N ALA A 181 -7.63 0.95 -7.66
CA ALA A 181 -7.71 -0.47 -7.40
C ALA A 181 -9.08 -1.00 -7.89
N SER A 182 -9.08 -1.77 -8.97
CA SER A 182 -10.31 -2.27 -9.62
C SER A 182 -10.40 -3.80 -9.68
N GLY A 183 -9.37 -4.52 -9.27
CA GLY A 183 -9.43 -5.97 -9.05
C GLY A 183 -9.88 -6.32 -7.62
N ALA A 184 -10.52 -7.49 -7.44
CA ALA A 184 -10.85 -7.99 -6.10
C ALA A 184 -9.57 -8.22 -5.29
N GLY A 185 -9.53 -7.77 -4.04
CA GLY A 185 -8.31 -7.84 -3.20
C GLY A 185 -7.13 -7.01 -3.71
N ALA A 186 -7.32 -6.19 -4.76
CA ALA A 186 -6.24 -5.43 -5.35
C ALA A 186 -5.78 -4.28 -4.44
N VAL A 187 -4.49 -4.02 -4.45
CA VAL A 187 -3.85 -2.94 -3.71
C VAL A 187 -3.18 -1.99 -4.72
N ALA A 188 -3.54 -0.72 -4.69
CA ALA A 188 -2.93 0.34 -5.46
C ALA A 188 -2.48 1.47 -4.51
N ILE A 189 -1.17 1.72 -4.42
CA ILE A 189 -0.62 2.71 -3.49
C ILE A 189 0.35 3.64 -4.21
N GLY A 190 0.15 4.94 -4.03
CA GLY A 190 1.02 5.99 -4.53
C GLY A 190 0.54 6.61 -5.83
N SER A 191 1.07 7.80 -6.07
CA SER A 191 0.87 8.60 -7.26
C SER A 191 2.07 9.52 -7.44
N ASN A 192 2.13 10.21 -8.57
CA ASN A 192 3.07 11.30 -8.80
C ASN A 192 2.47 12.31 -9.79
N ALA A 193 3.32 13.21 -10.27
CA ALA A 193 3.01 14.25 -11.25
C ALA A 193 2.29 13.76 -12.52
N THR A 194 2.35 12.47 -12.88
CA THR A 194 1.76 11.92 -14.11
C THR A 194 0.54 11.06 -13.86
N LYS A 195 0.66 10.04 -12.98
CA LYS A 195 -0.40 9.03 -12.78
C LYS A 195 -0.28 8.35 -11.41
N GLY A 196 -1.42 7.97 -10.83
CA GLY A 196 -1.52 7.03 -9.72
C GLY A 196 -1.14 5.59 -10.10
N ALA A 197 -0.87 4.78 -9.09
CA ALA A 197 -0.78 3.32 -9.23
C ALA A 197 -2.12 2.74 -9.75
N GLN A 198 -2.04 1.71 -10.58
CA GLN A 198 -3.17 1.03 -11.21
C GLN A 198 -3.08 -0.47 -10.92
N SER A 199 -4.03 -1.02 -10.16
CA SER A 199 -4.13 -2.45 -9.96
C SER A 199 -5.49 -2.97 -10.40
N ALA A 200 -5.53 -3.58 -11.59
CA ALA A 200 -6.77 -4.02 -12.22
C ALA A 200 -7.05 -5.52 -12.10
N ALA A 201 -6.04 -6.32 -11.75
CA ALA A 201 -6.19 -7.77 -11.55
C ALA A 201 -6.62 -8.13 -10.13
N SER A 202 -7.27 -9.29 -9.99
CA SER A 202 -7.49 -9.92 -8.69
C SER A 202 -6.16 -10.14 -7.97
N ASP A 203 -6.13 -9.78 -6.69
CA ASP A 203 -4.98 -9.93 -5.80
C ASP A 203 -3.71 -9.24 -6.32
N GLY A 204 -3.88 -8.26 -7.23
CA GLY A 204 -2.79 -7.50 -7.81
C GLY A 204 -2.30 -6.42 -6.85
N ILE A 205 -0.98 -6.23 -6.77
CA ILE A 205 -0.34 -5.21 -5.93
C ILE A 205 0.42 -4.23 -6.83
N ALA A 206 0.01 -2.97 -6.87
CA ALA A 206 0.68 -1.88 -7.56
C ALA A 206 1.11 -0.82 -6.55
N ILE A 207 2.43 -0.59 -6.39
CA ILE A 207 2.99 0.38 -5.46
C ILE A 207 3.98 1.30 -6.18
N GLY A 208 3.69 2.60 -6.17
CA GLY A 208 4.46 3.65 -6.82
C GLY A 208 3.67 4.34 -7.93
N GLY A 209 3.99 5.62 -8.20
CA GLY A 209 3.37 6.35 -9.31
C GLY A 209 3.52 5.61 -10.63
N GLN A 210 2.49 5.66 -11.48
CA GLN A 210 2.37 4.92 -12.74
C GLN A 210 2.59 3.39 -12.68
N SER A 211 2.76 2.77 -11.50
CA SER A 211 2.82 1.31 -11.41
C SER A 211 1.53 0.69 -11.91
N SER A 212 1.61 -0.46 -12.58
CA SER A 212 0.47 -1.04 -13.30
C SER A 212 0.48 -2.56 -13.22
N VAL A 213 -0.60 -3.14 -12.71
CA VAL A 213 -0.92 -4.57 -12.83
C VAL A 213 -2.13 -4.70 -13.75
N ALA A 214 -1.93 -5.29 -14.93
CA ALA A 214 -2.98 -5.47 -15.93
C ALA A 214 -4.12 -6.36 -15.41
N SER A 215 -5.34 -6.24 -15.95
CA SER A 215 -6.51 -6.98 -15.47
C SER A 215 -6.38 -8.51 -15.57
N THR A 216 -5.58 -9.00 -16.53
CA THR A 216 -5.29 -10.43 -16.72
C THR A 216 -4.10 -10.92 -15.88
N ALA A 217 -3.38 -10.02 -15.20
CA ALA A 217 -2.19 -10.34 -14.41
C ALA A 217 -2.55 -10.67 -12.96
N THR A 218 -3.35 -11.72 -12.75
CA THR A 218 -3.77 -12.17 -11.42
C THR A 218 -2.58 -12.43 -10.50
N SER A 219 -2.68 -11.97 -9.25
CA SER A 219 -1.60 -12.05 -8.26
C SER A 219 -0.29 -11.39 -8.71
N GLY A 220 -0.36 -10.43 -9.64
CA GLY A 220 0.80 -9.68 -10.13
C GLY A 220 1.28 -8.66 -9.10
N ILE A 221 2.59 -8.48 -8.99
CA ILE A 221 3.22 -7.54 -8.04
C ILE A 221 4.08 -6.54 -8.80
N ALA A 222 3.62 -5.30 -8.91
CA ALA A 222 4.33 -4.16 -9.49
C ALA A 222 4.77 -3.19 -8.37
N VAL A 223 6.06 -3.11 -8.07
CA VAL A 223 6.59 -2.22 -7.02
C VAL A 223 7.70 -1.34 -7.59
N GLY A 224 7.45 -0.05 -7.69
CA GLY A 224 8.34 0.94 -8.27
C GLY A 224 7.61 1.87 -9.23
N ARG A 225 8.17 3.05 -9.45
CA ARG A 225 7.58 4.01 -10.39
C ARG A 225 7.55 3.41 -11.80
N GLY A 226 6.38 3.32 -12.41
CA GLY A 226 6.21 2.72 -13.74
C GLY A 226 6.48 1.21 -13.83
N ALA A 227 6.63 0.51 -12.70
CA ALA A 227 6.71 -0.95 -12.70
C ALA A 227 5.44 -1.55 -13.32
N THR A 228 5.57 -2.50 -14.23
CA THR A 228 4.44 -3.06 -15.00
C THR A 228 4.44 -4.57 -14.96
N VAL A 229 3.30 -5.16 -14.58
CA VAL A 229 3.04 -6.60 -14.70
C VAL A 229 1.90 -6.83 -15.68
N ASN A 230 2.18 -7.60 -16.74
CA ASN A 230 1.22 -7.93 -17.80
C ASN A 230 0.79 -9.41 -17.79
N GLY A 231 1.61 -10.29 -17.19
CA GLY A 231 1.35 -11.72 -17.07
C GLY A 231 0.91 -12.13 -15.67
N ALA A 232 0.08 -13.17 -15.55
CA ALA A 232 -0.30 -13.75 -14.27
C ALA A 232 0.93 -14.21 -13.47
N TYR A 233 0.86 -14.06 -12.14
CA TYR A 233 1.93 -14.40 -11.19
C TYR A 233 3.26 -13.65 -11.45
N GLY A 234 3.22 -12.56 -12.22
CA GLY A 234 4.41 -11.78 -12.53
C GLY A 234 4.85 -10.87 -11.39
N ILE A 235 6.16 -10.67 -11.25
CA ILE A 235 6.76 -9.76 -10.28
C ILE A 235 7.61 -8.75 -11.05
N ALA A 236 7.26 -7.47 -11.00
CA ALA A 236 8.05 -6.36 -11.49
C ALA A 236 8.42 -5.45 -10.32
N GLN A 237 9.68 -5.48 -9.89
CA GLN A 237 10.18 -4.68 -8.78
C GLN A 237 11.32 -3.78 -9.24
N GLY A 238 11.07 -2.48 -9.36
CA GLY A 238 12.04 -1.48 -9.79
C GLY A 238 11.40 -0.38 -10.61
N ASP A 239 12.10 0.75 -10.71
CA ASP A 239 11.70 1.87 -11.58
C ASP A 239 11.64 1.41 -13.04
N GLY A 240 10.45 1.39 -13.64
CA GLY A 240 10.22 0.92 -15.01
C GLY A 240 10.47 -0.58 -15.25
N ALA A 241 10.49 -1.41 -14.21
CA ALA A 241 10.60 -2.86 -14.38
C ALA A 241 9.37 -3.45 -15.10
N VAL A 242 9.55 -4.43 -15.97
CA VAL A 242 8.48 -5.05 -16.77
C VAL A 242 8.52 -6.57 -16.65
N ALA A 243 7.40 -7.16 -16.22
CA ALA A 243 7.17 -8.61 -16.17
C ALA A 243 5.99 -9.00 -17.07
N GLY A 244 6.27 -9.77 -18.11
CA GLY A 244 5.31 -10.18 -19.14
C GLY A 244 5.12 -9.14 -20.27
N VAL A 245 4.28 -9.49 -21.24
CA VAL A 245 4.03 -8.67 -22.44
C VAL A 245 2.56 -8.26 -22.48
N ALA A 246 2.30 -6.97 -22.70
CA ALA A 246 0.93 -6.44 -22.79
C ALA A 246 0.12 -7.18 -23.86
N GLY A 247 -1.08 -7.62 -23.50
CA GLY A 247 -1.99 -8.34 -24.42
C GLY A 247 -1.65 -9.81 -24.67
N ASN A 248 -0.57 -10.36 -24.10
CA ASN A 248 -0.22 -11.78 -24.24
C ASN A 248 -0.38 -12.52 -22.92
N THR A 249 -1.51 -13.22 -22.78
CA THR A 249 -1.87 -13.99 -21.57
C THR A 249 -1.13 -15.32 -21.45
N SER A 250 -0.43 -15.78 -22.49
CA SER A 250 0.37 -17.01 -22.44
C SER A 250 1.71 -16.80 -21.74
N ILE A 251 2.16 -15.55 -21.62
CA ILE A 251 3.40 -15.19 -20.93
C ILE A 251 3.06 -14.92 -19.46
N THR A 252 3.48 -15.85 -18.60
CA THR A 252 3.18 -15.85 -17.15
C THR A 252 4.42 -16.22 -16.34
N ASN A 253 4.34 -16.05 -15.01
CA ASN A 253 5.40 -16.41 -14.06
C ASN A 253 6.73 -15.67 -14.30
N ASN A 254 6.63 -14.42 -14.77
CA ASN A 254 7.77 -13.56 -15.06
C ASN A 254 8.30 -12.91 -13.80
N VAL A 255 9.62 -12.84 -13.63
CA VAL A 255 10.24 -12.07 -12.56
C VAL A 255 11.20 -11.05 -13.15
N ALA A 256 10.99 -9.77 -12.88
CA ALA A 256 11.84 -8.66 -13.28
C ALA A 256 12.15 -7.80 -12.04
N VAL A 257 13.40 -7.85 -11.56
CA VAL A 257 13.82 -7.12 -10.35
C VAL A 257 15.03 -6.25 -10.68
N GLY A 258 14.88 -4.94 -10.57
CA GLY A 258 15.87 -3.94 -10.92
C GLY A 258 15.27 -2.80 -11.74
N ALA A 259 15.88 -1.62 -11.68
CA ALA A 259 15.46 -0.49 -12.52
C ALA A 259 15.57 -0.88 -14.01
N ALA A 260 14.50 -0.70 -14.77
CA ALA A 260 14.37 -1.08 -16.18
C ALA A 260 14.63 -2.58 -16.48
N ALA A 261 14.57 -3.47 -15.47
CA ALA A 261 14.64 -4.92 -15.71
C ALA A 261 13.43 -5.37 -16.55
N SER A 262 13.65 -6.29 -17.49
CA SER A 262 12.64 -6.75 -18.43
C SER A 262 12.64 -8.28 -18.54
N SER A 263 11.58 -8.91 -18.02
CA SER A 263 11.31 -10.33 -18.21
C SER A 263 10.08 -10.48 -19.11
N THR A 264 10.30 -10.88 -20.36
CA THR A 264 9.26 -10.94 -21.41
C THR A 264 9.11 -12.32 -22.06
N GLY A 265 9.98 -13.29 -21.76
CA GLY A 265 9.75 -14.69 -22.12
C GLY A 265 8.88 -15.40 -21.08
N ALA A 266 8.09 -16.41 -21.46
CA ALA A 266 7.32 -17.19 -20.49
C ALA A 266 8.26 -17.81 -19.44
N ASN A 267 7.90 -17.75 -18.15
CA ASN A 267 8.72 -18.25 -17.03
C ASN A 267 10.13 -17.63 -16.93
N ALA A 268 10.37 -16.47 -17.54
CA ALA A 268 11.68 -15.85 -17.58
C ALA A 268 12.00 -15.04 -16.31
N ILE A 269 13.28 -14.92 -15.99
CA ILE A 269 13.77 -14.25 -14.78
C ILE A 269 14.85 -13.21 -15.16
N ALA A 270 14.61 -11.93 -14.91
CA ALA A 270 15.56 -10.84 -15.09
C ALA A 270 15.87 -10.18 -13.74
N LEU A 271 17.11 -10.33 -13.24
CA LEU A 271 17.56 -9.77 -11.96
C LEU A 271 18.75 -8.83 -12.19
N GLY A 272 18.56 -7.53 -12.00
CA GLY A 272 19.56 -6.50 -12.20
C GLY A 272 19.01 -5.30 -12.97
N GLY A 273 19.62 -4.13 -12.78
CA GLY A 273 19.25 -2.95 -13.57
C GLY A 273 19.44 -3.22 -15.06
N SER A 274 18.42 -2.94 -15.87
CA SER A 274 18.42 -3.20 -17.32
C SER A 274 18.68 -4.66 -17.73
N ALA A 275 18.54 -5.62 -16.80
CA ALA A 275 18.61 -7.05 -17.15
C ALA A 275 17.45 -7.42 -18.08
N LYS A 276 17.70 -8.24 -19.10
CA LYS A 276 16.73 -8.63 -20.12
C LYS A 276 16.65 -10.14 -20.27
N ALA A 277 15.51 -10.74 -19.94
CA ALA A 277 15.22 -12.15 -20.14
C ALA A 277 14.00 -12.28 -21.08
N SER A 278 14.24 -12.44 -22.38
CA SER A 278 13.18 -12.47 -23.40
C SER A 278 12.94 -13.85 -24.03
N GLY A 279 13.78 -14.84 -23.71
CA GLY A 279 13.56 -16.23 -24.11
C GLY A 279 12.63 -16.96 -23.13
N ALA A 280 11.85 -17.93 -23.61
CA ALA A 280 11.08 -18.80 -22.72
C ALA A 280 12.03 -19.55 -21.77
N ASN A 281 11.67 -19.62 -20.47
CA ASN A 281 12.50 -20.23 -19.42
C ASN A 281 13.91 -19.64 -19.29
N SER A 282 14.17 -18.44 -19.84
CA SER A 282 15.50 -17.82 -19.78
C SER A 282 15.73 -17.07 -18.47
N MET A 283 17.00 -16.92 -18.09
CA MET A 283 17.39 -16.21 -16.88
C MET A 283 18.56 -15.26 -17.13
N ALA A 284 18.38 -13.98 -16.86
CA ALA A 284 19.40 -12.95 -16.94
C ALA A 284 19.66 -12.36 -15.55
N THR A 285 20.88 -12.49 -15.03
CA THR A 285 21.27 -12.00 -13.70
C THR A 285 22.50 -11.10 -13.79
N GLY A 286 22.34 -9.80 -13.56
CA GLY A 286 23.40 -8.79 -13.63
C GLY A 286 22.93 -7.51 -14.33
N PHE A 287 23.61 -6.40 -14.07
CA PHE A 287 23.32 -5.15 -14.78
C PHE A 287 23.60 -5.33 -16.28
N ASN A 288 22.63 -4.99 -17.14
CA ASN A 288 22.66 -5.22 -18.59
C ASN A 288 22.84 -6.69 -19.04
N ALA A 289 22.62 -7.69 -18.17
CA ALA A 289 22.64 -9.09 -18.60
C ALA A 289 21.49 -9.36 -19.59
N SER A 290 21.71 -10.16 -20.64
CA SER A 290 20.74 -10.42 -21.71
C SER A 290 20.64 -11.89 -22.07
N ALA A 291 19.56 -12.56 -21.68
CA ALA A 291 19.22 -13.94 -22.02
C ALA A 291 18.03 -13.98 -23.00
N THR A 292 18.30 -14.00 -24.30
CA THR A 292 17.26 -13.89 -25.35
C THR A 292 16.88 -15.22 -25.98
N GLY A 293 17.72 -16.24 -25.85
CA GLY A 293 17.39 -17.59 -26.31
C GLY A 293 16.46 -18.33 -25.35
N ALA A 294 15.67 -19.27 -25.86
CA ALA A 294 14.92 -20.18 -24.99
C ALA A 294 15.90 -20.94 -24.07
N THR A 295 15.49 -21.23 -22.83
CA THR A 295 16.27 -21.96 -21.82
C THR A 295 17.69 -21.42 -21.56
N SER A 296 17.98 -20.17 -21.99
CA SER A 296 19.30 -19.58 -21.89
C SER A 296 19.58 -18.96 -20.53
N TYR A 297 20.85 -18.88 -20.14
CA TYR A 297 21.29 -18.23 -18.91
C TYR A 297 22.40 -17.21 -19.19
N ALA A 298 22.20 -15.95 -18.78
CA ALA A 298 23.19 -14.89 -18.84
C ALA A 298 23.47 -14.33 -17.43
N GLY A 299 24.60 -14.69 -16.84
CA GLY A 299 25.01 -14.28 -15.50
C GLY A 299 26.26 -13.39 -15.49
N GLY A 300 26.10 -12.12 -15.15
CA GLY A 300 27.21 -11.15 -15.03
C GLY A 300 26.86 -9.78 -15.62
N PHE A 301 27.70 -8.78 -15.32
CA PHE A 301 27.57 -7.45 -15.95
C PHE A 301 27.70 -7.58 -17.47
N GLY A 302 26.66 -7.21 -18.22
CA GLY A 302 26.66 -7.25 -19.68
C GLY A 302 26.83 -8.65 -20.30
N ALA A 303 26.56 -9.74 -19.56
CA ALA A 303 26.62 -11.09 -20.11
C ALA A 303 25.50 -11.30 -21.14
N VAL A 304 25.77 -12.05 -22.22
CA VAL A 304 24.83 -12.24 -23.34
C VAL A 304 24.72 -13.72 -23.69
N ALA A 305 23.51 -14.27 -23.58
CA ALA A 305 23.16 -15.61 -24.04
C ALA A 305 22.02 -15.51 -25.08
N SER A 306 22.37 -15.61 -26.36
CA SER A 306 21.46 -15.18 -27.43
C SER A 306 20.63 -16.29 -28.06
N ASN A 307 20.97 -17.55 -27.81
CA ASN A 307 20.42 -18.71 -28.52
C ASN A 307 19.89 -19.78 -27.57
N THR A 308 19.17 -20.76 -28.11
CA THR A 308 18.57 -21.83 -27.31
C THR A 308 19.63 -22.60 -26.52
N ASP A 309 19.38 -22.84 -25.24
CA ASP A 309 20.29 -23.52 -24.29
C ASP A 309 21.66 -22.84 -24.12
N ALA A 310 21.84 -21.59 -24.58
CA ALA A 310 23.10 -20.88 -24.44
C ALA A 310 23.34 -20.45 -22.98
N THR A 311 24.56 -20.59 -22.49
CA THR A 311 24.99 -20.23 -21.14
C THR A 311 26.18 -19.27 -21.19
N ALA A 312 26.02 -18.05 -20.69
CA ALA A 312 27.08 -17.06 -20.57
C ALA A 312 27.24 -16.64 -19.10
N ILE A 313 28.41 -16.89 -18.50
CA ILE A 313 28.72 -16.58 -17.10
C ILE A 313 30.02 -15.79 -17.02
N GLY A 314 29.94 -14.51 -16.65
CA GLY A 314 31.07 -13.61 -16.49
C GLY A 314 30.76 -12.19 -16.95
N ASN A 315 31.58 -11.22 -16.53
CA ASN A 315 31.48 -9.84 -17.04
C ASN A 315 31.72 -9.84 -18.55
N GLN A 316 30.72 -9.43 -19.33
CA GLN A 316 30.73 -9.40 -20.80
C GLN A 316 30.98 -10.77 -21.45
N ALA A 317 30.65 -11.88 -20.79
CA ALA A 317 30.65 -13.19 -21.43
C ALA A 317 29.56 -13.25 -22.51
N THR A 318 29.85 -13.85 -23.67
CA THR A 318 28.92 -13.97 -24.79
C THR A 318 28.84 -15.41 -25.28
N ALA A 319 27.64 -16.00 -25.25
CA ALA A 319 27.31 -17.29 -25.85
C ALA A 319 26.24 -17.06 -26.93
N SER A 320 26.61 -17.12 -28.21
CA SER A 320 25.73 -16.76 -29.34
C SER A 320 25.25 -17.94 -30.18
N GLY A 321 25.90 -19.11 -30.10
CA GLY A 321 25.42 -20.34 -30.71
C GLY A 321 24.47 -21.12 -29.80
N ALA A 322 23.65 -22.00 -30.39
CA ALA A 322 22.80 -22.92 -29.63
C ALA A 322 23.68 -23.86 -28.77
N GLN A 323 23.27 -24.10 -27.52
CA GLN A 323 24.00 -24.93 -26.54
C GLN A 323 25.44 -24.46 -26.22
N ASP A 324 25.79 -23.23 -26.60
CA ASP A 324 27.12 -22.69 -26.30
C ASP A 324 27.27 -22.41 -24.80
N THR A 325 28.49 -22.60 -24.29
CA THR A 325 28.84 -22.25 -22.92
C THR A 325 30.07 -21.35 -22.90
N ALA A 326 29.89 -20.09 -22.52
CA ALA A 326 30.96 -19.10 -22.31
C ALA A 326 31.10 -18.80 -20.82
N ILE A 327 32.21 -19.22 -20.21
CA ILE A 327 32.49 -18.98 -18.78
C ILE A 327 33.80 -18.20 -18.64
N GLY A 328 33.73 -17.02 -18.03
CA GLY A 328 34.87 -16.13 -17.80
C GLY A 328 34.58 -14.69 -18.22
N VAL A 329 35.40 -13.75 -17.73
CA VAL A 329 35.34 -12.35 -18.18
C VAL A 329 35.65 -12.29 -19.67
N THR A 330 34.79 -11.64 -20.45
CA THR A 330 34.91 -11.49 -21.92
C THR A 330 35.01 -12.81 -22.70
N ALA A 331 34.61 -13.94 -22.11
CA ALA A 331 34.60 -15.22 -22.80
C ALA A 331 33.60 -15.18 -23.97
N ILE A 332 33.97 -15.71 -25.14
CA ILE A 332 33.12 -15.75 -26.32
C ILE A 332 32.98 -17.20 -26.79
N ALA A 333 31.75 -17.68 -26.92
CA ALA A 333 31.38 -18.92 -27.57
C ALA A 333 30.39 -18.61 -28.70
N THR A 334 30.71 -19.06 -29.91
CA THR A 334 29.94 -18.84 -31.15
C THR A 334 29.75 -20.15 -31.93
N GLY A 335 29.95 -21.30 -31.30
CA GLY A 335 30.20 -22.59 -31.93
C GLY A 335 28.94 -23.32 -32.39
N GLY A 336 27.78 -23.06 -31.76
CA GLY A 336 26.49 -23.59 -32.16
C GLY A 336 26.45 -25.12 -32.19
N GLY A 337 26.40 -25.78 -31.04
CA GLY A 337 25.91 -27.16 -30.87
C GLY A 337 26.59 -28.30 -31.63
N THR A 338 27.54 -28.09 -32.55
CA THR A 338 28.22 -29.17 -33.29
C THR A 338 29.50 -29.67 -32.61
N GLY A 339 29.70 -29.37 -31.31
CA GLY A 339 30.74 -30.02 -30.51
C GLY A 339 31.40 -29.11 -29.48
N SER A 340 30.81 -29.03 -28.28
CA SER A 340 31.45 -28.35 -27.15
C SER A 340 32.39 -29.32 -26.41
N ARG A 341 33.59 -29.53 -26.97
CA ARG A 341 34.75 -29.86 -26.12
C ARG A 341 35.06 -28.61 -25.30
N SER A 342 34.85 -28.74 -23.99
CA SER A 342 35.32 -27.83 -22.94
C SER A 342 36.62 -27.14 -23.35
N ALA A 343 36.58 -25.82 -23.54
CA ALA A 343 37.77 -24.99 -23.71
C ALA A 343 38.50 -24.84 -22.36
N THR A 344 38.82 -25.95 -21.71
CA THR A 344 39.87 -25.98 -20.70
C THR A 344 41.16 -26.02 -21.50
N ARG A 345 41.77 -24.86 -21.72
CA ARG A 345 43.08 -24.72 -22.33
C ARG A 345 44.10 -25.44 -21.43
N ARG A 346 44.23 -26.76 -21.57
CA ARG A 346 45.35 -27.52 -21.01
C ARG A 346 46.60 -26.97 -21.71
N PRO A 347 47.60 -26.43 -20.98
CA PRO A 347 48.87 -26.12 -21.60
C PRO A 347 49.43 -27.42 -22.17
N GLN A 348 49.60 -27.49 -23.48
CA GLN A 348 50.25 -28.63 -24.11
C GLN A 348 51.66 -28.73 -23.53
N ARG A 349 51.94 -29.83 -22.82
CA ARG A 349 53.32 -30.19 -22.50
C ARG A 349 54.02 -30.47 -23.83
N PRO A 350 55.24 -29.93 -24.07
CA PRO A 350 56.01 -30.31 -25.24
C PRO A 350 56.28 -31.81 -25.21
N VAL A 351 56.01 -32.48 -26.33
CA VAL A 351 56.38 -33.88 -26.55
C VAL A 351 57.92 -33.93 -26.60
N MET A 352 58.56 -34.45 -25.55
CA MET A 352 59.96 -34.86 -25.66
C MET A 352 60.02 -36.23 -26.34
N GLN A 353 60.80 -36.31 -27.42
CA GLN A 353 61.19 -37.57 -28.06
C GLN A 353 62.02 -38.43 -27.09
N PRO A 354 61.93 -39.77 -27.13
CA PRO A 354 62.75 -40.63 -26.30
C PRO A 354 64.17 -40.78 -26.90
N PRO A 355 65.25 -40.62 -26.13
CA PRO A 355 66.57 -41.07 -26.57
C PRO A 355 66.74 -42.58 -26.32
N LEU A 356 67.50 -43.20 -27.23
CA LEU A 356 67.83 -44.62 -27.27
C LEU A 356 68.51 -45.15 -26.00
N ALA A 357 68.23 -46.42 -25.72
CA ALA A 357 68.75 -47.23 -24.64
C ALA A 357 70.28 -47.43 -24.67
N ARG A 358 70.92 -47.26 -23.51
CA ARG A 358 72.10 -48.04 -23.08
C ARG A 358 72.09 -48.17 -21.54
N GLN A 359 72.18 -49.41 -21.07
CA GLN A 359 72.52 -49.84 -19.70
C GLN A 359 73.59 -50.95 -19.83
N PRO A 360 74.27 -51.43 -18.77
CA PRO A 360 74.47 -50.89 -17.41
C PRO A 360 75.94 -50.95 -16.94
N ALA A 361 76.32 -50.24 -15.86
CA ALA A 361 77.46 -50.65 -15.02
C ALA A 361 77.39 -50.10 -13.58
N ARG A 362 77.16 -51.03 -12.65
CA ARG A 362 77.69 -51.21 -11.29
C ARG A 362 77.83 -50.02 -10.32
N ARG A 363 77.14 -50.18 -9.17
CA ARG A 363 77.39 -49.52 -7.86
C ARG A 363 78.81 -49.86 -7.33
N PRO A 364 79.34 -49.09 -6.36
CA PRO A 364 79.09 -49.43 -4.95
C PRO A 364 78.78 -48.24 -4.02
N ASP A 365 78.19 -48.60 -2.89
CA ASP A 365 77.70 -47.75 -1.80
C ASP A 365 78.77 -46.88 -1.13
N LYS A 366 78.35 -45.73 -0.60
CA LYS A 366 78.71 -45.26 0.75
C LYS A 366 77.79 -44.16 1.25
N HIS A 367 77.32 -44.37 2.48
CA HIS A 367 76.47 -43.53 3.33
C HIS A 367 76.83 -42.04 3.36
N ARG A 368 75.81 -41.16 3.44
CA ARG A 368 75.64 -40.18 4.55
C ARG A 368 74.41 -39.26 4.38
N HIS A 369 73.69 -39.12 5.51
CA HIS A 369 72.80 -38.04 5.94
C HIS A 369 71.46 -37.79 5.23
N LEU A 370 70.44 -38.48 5.78
CA LEU A 370 69.08 -37.97 5.97
C LEU A 370 69.10 -36.78 6.95
N ALA A 371 68.76 -35.58 6.48
CA ALA A 371 68.02 -34.55 7.23
C ALA A 371 67.72 -33.35 6.31
N SER A 372 66.55 -32.73 6.52
CA SER A 372 66.17 -31.39 6.08
C SER A 372 65.97 -31.10 4.57
N ALA A 373 64.75 -31.35 4.06
CA ALA A 373 64.08 -30.47 3.09
C ALA A 373 62.62 -30.92 2.83
N ARG A 374 61.79 -30.95 3.88
CA ARG A 374 60.33 -31.12 3.75
C ARG A 374 59.61 -30.11 4.63
N MET A 375 59.89 -28.81 4.41
CA MET A 375 59.12 -27.71 5.02
C MET A 375 59.43 -26.34 4.36
N GLN A 376 59.07 -26.15 3.08
CA GLN A 376 59.07 -24.83 2.43
C GLN A 376 57.87 -24.62 1.48
N ALA A 377 56.65 -24.91 1.96
CA ALA A 377 55.43 -24.50 1.28
C ALA A 377 54.27 -24.31 2.28
N ALA A 378 54.42 -23.43 3.26
CA ALA A 378 53.30 -23.07 4.16
C ALA A 378 53.48 -21.74 4.93
N ARG A 379 54.26 -20.77 4.43
CA ARG A 379 54.43 -19.46 5.10
C ARG A 379 54.50 -18.28 4.12
N THR A 380 53.50 -18.12 3.25
CA THR A 380 53.35 -16.89 2.44
C THR A 380 51.90 -16.63 2.02
N GLN A 381 50.89 -16.84 2.87
CA GLN A 381 49.52 -16.37 2.57
C GLN A 381 48.64 -15.98 3.79
N ARG A 382 49.24 -15.61 4.93
CA ARG A 382 48.50 -15.09 6.10
C ARG A 382 48.97 -13.72 6.61
N ARG A 383 49.49 -12.86 5.72
CA ARG A 383 49.83 -11.47 6.05
C ARG A 383 49.12 -10.40 5.19
N TRP A 384 48.24 -10.81 4.27
CA TRP A 384 47.56 -9.88 3.36
C TRP A 384 46.11 -9.53 3.77
N VAL A 385 45.53 -10.21 4.77
CA VAL A 385 44.13 -9.98 5.18
C VAL A 385 44.00 -9.14 6.46
N SER A 386 45.09 -8.89 7.20
CA SER A 386 45.07 -8.07 8.43
C SER A 386 45.43 -6.60 8.23
N GLU A 387 46.03 -6.23 7.09
CA GLU A 387 46.54 -4.87 6.85
C GLU A 387 45.54 -3.97 6.07
N LEU A 388 44.60 -4.56 5.33
CA LEU A 388 43.60 -3.82 4.55
C LEU A 388 42.43 -3.30 5.41
N SER A 389 42.03 -4.06 6.45
CA SER A 389 40.94 -3.66 7.36
C SER A 389 41.31 -2.54 8.34
N ARG A 390 42.61 -2.21 8.49
CA ARG A 390 43.07 -1.09 9.35
C ARG A 390 43.21 0.25 8.62
N ARG A 391 43.19 0.27 7.28
CA ARG A 391 43.36 1.50 6.49
C ARG A 391 42.06 2.14 6.00
N ILE A 392 40.92 1.47 6.11
CA ILE A 392 39.61 2.00 5.65
C ILE A 392 38.84 2.74 6.76
N SER A 393 39.20 2.56 8.04
CA SER A 393 38.53 3.22 9.19
C SER A 393 39.11 4.59 9.58
N ARG A 394 39.99 5.19 8.76
CA ARG A 394 40.56 6.53 9.00
C ARG A 394 40.61 7.39 7.73
N ARG A 395 39.46 7.66 7.13
CA ARG A 395 39.27 8.80 6.24
C ARG A 395 37.76 9.03 6.12
N TRP A 396 37.34 10.28 6.19
CA TRP A 396 35.96 10.80 6.19
C TRP A 396 35.37 11.13 7.57
N LEU A 397 35.76 12.31 8.06
CA LEU A 397 34.88 13.25 8.75
C LEU A 397 34.95 14.56 7.96
N PRO A 398 33.82 15.26 7.79
CA PRO A 398 33.83 16.65 8.20
C PRO A 398 32.69 16.98 9.17
N ALA A 399 32.99 17.97 10.01
CA ALA A 399 32.22 18.46 11.14
C ALA A 399 30.94 19.21 10.74
N ILE A 400 29.83 18.93 11.43
CA ILE A 400 28.71 19.87 11.63
C ILE A 400 28.20 19.72 13.09
N SER A 401 27.83 20.86 13.64
CA SER A 401 27.48 21.25 15.01
C SER A 401 26.40 20.43 15.74
N ARG A 402 26.52 20.42 17.07
CA ARG A 402 25.56 19.85 18.06
C ARG A 402 24.18 20.54 18.04
N PRO A 403 23.12 19.79 18.39
CA PRO A 403 22.00 20.30 19.20
C PRO A 403 21.81 19.48 20.50
N PRO A 404 21.01 19.97 21.47
CA PRO A 404 21.11 19.57 22.88
C PRO A 404 20.31 18.31 23.25
N GLN A 405 20.66 17.78 24.42
CA GLN A 405 20.17 16.54 25.02
C GLN A 405 18.68 16.58 25.41
N VAL A 406 18.00 15.46 25.20
CA VAL A 406 16.73 15.06 25.84
C VAL A 406 16.86 13.55 26.20
N PRO A 407 16.44 13.08 27.40
CA PRO A 407 16.82 11.75 27.92
C PRO A 407 15.98 10.58 27.36
N PRO A 408 16.47 9.32 27.48
CA PRO A 408 15.85 8.18 26.81
C PRO A 408 14.78 7.49 27.69
N LEU A 409 13.71 7.02 27.04
CA LEU A 409 12.71 6.15 27.64
C LEU A 409 12.41 4.99 26.66
N TRP A 410 12.57 3.77 27.19
CA TRP A 410 12.14 2.43 26.73
C TRP A 410 12.89 1.74 25.58
N HIS A 411 13.77 0.81 25.97
CA HIS A 411 14.14 -0.39 25.20
C HIS A 411 12.99 -1.41 25.23
N TRP A 412 12.72 -2.09 24.10
CA TRP A 412 11.99 -3.36 24.05
C TRP A 412 12.93 -4.47 23.60
N GLU A 413 13.09 -5.45 24.48
CA GLU A 413 13.87 -6.67 24.30
C GLU A 413 12.97 -7.74 23.65
N VAL A 414 13.44 -8.33 22.55
CA VAL A 414 12.76 -9.42 21.84
C VAL A 414 13.21 -10.74 22.43
N LEU A 415 12.35 -11.40 23.22
CA LEU A 415 12.55 -12.77 23.68
C LEU A 415 11.83 -13.76 22.75
N GLN A 416 12.61 -14.54 22.02
CA GLN A 416 12.18 -15.77 21.37
C GLN A 416 11.91 -16.85 22.43
N GLN A 417 10.75 -17.52 22.39
CA GLN A 417 10.58 -18.83 23.02
C GLN A 417 9.93 -19.84 22.07
N ARG A 418 10.61 -20.98 21.92
CA ARG A 418 10.16 -22.20 21.26
C ARG A 418 9.23 -22.99 22.18
N GLY A 419 8.05 -23.32 21.64
CA GLY A 419 7.33 -24.60 21.73
C GLY A 419 7.17 -25.30 23.09
N ARG A 420 5.90 -25.49 23.49
CA ARG A 420 5.35 -26.82 23.84
C ARG A 420 3.83 -26.83 23.84
N ILE A 421 3.29 -27.86 23.20
CA ILE A 421 1.87 -28.20 23.11
C ILE A 421 1.42 -28.86 24.42
N ARG A 422 0.27 -28.43 24.98
CA ARG A 422 -0.67 -29.30 25.70
C ARG A 422 -2.07 -28.67 25.74
N ARG A 423 -3.07 -29.47 25.34
CA ARG A 423 -4.52 -29.20 25.43
C ARG A 423 -4.98 -29.15 26.90
N LEU A 424 -5.97 -28.32 27.23
CA LEU A 424 -7.24 -28.75 27.86
C LEU A 424 -8.26 -27.60 27.99
N GLN A 425 -9.52 -28.03 28.09
CA GLN A 425 -10.80 -27.34 27.92
C GLN A 425 -11.21 -26.30 28.99
N SER A 426 -12.13 -25.43 28.55
CA SER A 426 -13.31 -24.85 29.26
C SER A 426 -13.15 -24.09 30.59
N ALA A 427 -13.54 -22.81 30.58
CA ALA A 427 -14.67 -22.26 31.37
C ALA A 427 -14.69 -20.70 31.32
N THR A 428 -15.84 -20.11 30.99
CA THR A 428 -16.22 -18.72 31.29
C THR A 428 -16.97 -18.66 32.65
N PRO A 429 -17.39 -17.48 33.15
CA PRO A 429 -16.59 -16.43 33.78
C PRO A 429 -17.03 -16.16 35.24
N ARG A 430 -16.22 -15.49 36.06
CA ARG A 430 -16.70 -14.93 37.34
C ARG A 430 -16.38 -13.44 37.46
N ALA A 431 -17.46 -12.70 37.67
CA ALA A 431 -17.53 -11.28 37.97
C ALA A 431 -16.82 -10.93 39.30
N PHE A 432 -16.19 -9.76 39.35
CA PHE A 432 -15.96 -9.07 40.62
C PHE A 432 -16.27 -7.58 40.51
N ARG A 433 -16.98 -7.10 41.53
CA ARG A 433 -17.62 -5.80 41.66
C ARG A 433 -16.63 -4.67 41.95
N ARG A 434 -17.08 -3.48 41.52
CA ARG A 434 -16.61 -2.10 41.74
C ARG A 434 -16.15 -1.77 43.17
N ARG A 435 -15.15 -0.88 43.27
CA ARG A 435 -15.18 0.34 44.13
C ARG A 435 -14.42 1.50 43.46
N PRO A 436 -14.91 2.76 43.53
CA PRO A 436 -14.29 3.93 42.92
C PRO A 436 -13.34 4.64 43.92
N VAL A 437 -12.24 5.19 43.41
CA VAL A 437 -11.38 6.12 44.15
C VAL A 437 -11.49 7.50 43.50
N TRP A 438 -11.82 8.50 44.32
CA TRP A 438 -11.95 9.91 43.97
C TRP A 438 -10.57 10.54 43.72
N VAL A 439 -10.42 11.28 42.62
CA VAL A 439 -9.31 12.24 42.45
C VAL A 439 -9.92 13.62 42.19
N ARG A 440 -9.63 14.55 43.10
CA ARG A 440 -9.96 15.98 43.01
C ARG A 440 -9.13 16.63 41.89
N LEU A 441 -9.79 17.22 40.91
CA LEU A 441 -9.16 18.13 39.94
C LEU A 441 -9.45 19.58 40.35
N ARG A 442 -8.41 20.38 40.60
CA ARG A 442 -8.52 21.82 40.86
C ARG A 442 -8.74 22.56 39.54
N LEU A 443 -9.84 23.31 39.46
CA LEU A 443 -10.12 24.30 38.43
C LEU A 443 -9.34 25.59 38.76
N VAL A 444 -8.60 26.14 37.79
CA VAL A 444 -8.10 27.52 37.85
C VAL A 444 -8.81 28.31 36.77
N THR A 445 -9.70 29.19 37.21
CA THR A 445 -10.35 30.24 36.41
C THR A 445 -9.39 31.42 36.24
N VAL A 446 -9.15 31.84 34.99
CA VAL A 446 -8.54 33.15 34.67
C VAL A 446 -9.64 34.08 34.17
N GLN A 447 -9.80 35.19 34.88
CA GLN A 447 -10.84 36.20 34.68
C GLN A 447 -10.26 37.39 33.90
N ARG A 448 -11.08 37.93 32.98
CA ARG A 448 -10.84 39.03 32.02
C ARG A 448 -10.22 40.31 32.61
N SER A 449 -9.48 41.04 31.76
CA SER A 449 -9.57 42.50 31.69
C SER A 449 -9.15 43.09 30.32
N SER A 450 -10.01 43.97 29.81
CA SER A 450 -9.81 45.02 28.79
C SER A 450 -10.96 46.00 29.05
N PRO A 451 -10.81 47.34 28.98
CA PRO A 451 -10.74 48.03 27.69
C PRO A 451 -10.04 49.41 27.65
N GLY A 452 -9.95 49.99 26.43
CA GLY A 452 -9.77 51.43 26.14
C GLY A 452 -8.32 51.85 25.89
N SER A 453 -7.95 52.74 24.96
CA SER A 453 -8.66 53.62 24.01
C SER A 453 -7.57 54.35 23.19
N ALA A 454 -7.75 54.53 21.89
CA ALA A 454 -6.97 55.49 21.07
C ALA A 454 -7.56 56.91 21.26
N PRO A 455 -6.83 58.04 21.02
CA PRO A 455 -6.65 58.52 19.63
C PRO A 455 -5.38 59.38 19.30
N LEU A 456 -5.08 59.45 17.99
CA LEU A 456 -4.57 60.56 17.14
C LEU A 456 -3.59 61.64 17.66
N ARG A 457 -2.43 61.78 16.97
CA ARG A 457 -1.81 63.03 16.41
C ARG A 457 -0.41 62.71 15.84
N SER A 458 -0.20 62.81 14.52
CA SER A 458 0.24 64.00 13.73
C SER A 458 1.77 64.11 13.54
N ALA A 459 2.17 63.87 12.29
CA ALA A 459 3.08 64.68 11.49
C ALA A 459 4.62 64.64 11.70
N VAL A 460 5.29 64.76 10.54
CA VAL A 460 6.55 65.47 10.25
C VAL A 460 7.82 64.63 9.98
N ASN A 461 8.25 64.76 8.71
CA ASN A 461 9.60 64.80 8.13
C ASN A 461 10.53 63.56 8.03
N ARG A 462 10.75 63.17 6.75
CA ARG A 462 12.03 62.69 6.17
C ARG A 462 13.13 63.79 6.22
N PRO A 463 14.37 63.63 5.71
CA PRO A 463 15.11 62.44 5.23
C PRO A 463 16.57 62.36 5.77
N ARG A 464 17.33 61.30 5.45
CA ARG A 464 18.72 61.43 4.97
C ARG A 464 19.20 60.19 4.19
N ALA A 465 19.89 60.49 3.10
CA ALA A 465 20.49 59.60 2.11
C ALA A 465 21.65 58.76 2.69
N VAL A 466 22.18 57.74 2.01
CA VAL A 466 23.31 57.93 1.06
C VAL A 466 23.59 56.63 0.27
N THR A 467 23.58 56.77 -1.06
CA THR A 467 24.39 56.13 -2.15
C THR A 467 24.42 54.60 -2.31
N ALA A 468 23.94 54.04 -3.44
CA ALA A 468 24.58 53.88 -4.77
C ALA A 468 25.05 52.41 -4.93
N ARG A 469 25.01 51.71 -6.07
CA ARG A 469 24.89 52.06 -7.50
C ARG A 469 24.60 50.74 -8.27
N TRP A 470 23.68 50.78 -9.25
CA TRP A 470 23.74 50.27 -10.65
C TRP A 470 24.28 48.84 -10.94
N ARG A 471 23.68 47.95 -11.76
CA ARG A 471 23.00 48.02 -13.08
C ARG A 471 21.94 46.89 -13.20
N SER A 472 20.75 47.11 -13.76
CA SER A 472 20.35 47.06 -15.20
C SER A 472 20.58 45.67 -15.84
N ALA A 473 19.71 45.05 -16.62
CA ALA A 473 18.42 45.33 -17.27
C ALA A 473 17.74 43.93 -17.53
N ILE A 474 16.46 43.71 -17.89
CA ILE A 474 15.61 44.23 -18.97
C ILE A 474 14.16 43.84 -18.63
N ARG A 475 13.20 44.73 -18.88
CA ARG A 475 11.75 44.46 -18.83
C ARG A 475 11.13 44.81 -20.20
N THR A 476 10.34 43.87 -20.73
CA THR A 476 9.03 44.05 -21.40
C THR A 476 8.82 44.83 -22.72
N LEU A 477 8.06 44.14 -23.60
CA LEU A 477 6.76 44.49 -24.23
C LEU A 477 6.69 45.11 -25.65
N ARG A 478 5.87 44.41 -26.47
CA ARG A 478 4.82 44.85 -27.45
C ARG A 478 5.20 45.75 -28.63
N THR A 479 4.76 45.37 -29.84
CA THR A 479 3.56 45.88 -30.61
C THR A 479 3.47 45.21 -32.01
N ALA A 480 2.27 44.76 -32.42
CA ALA A 480 1.41 45.25 -33.55
C ALA A 480 1.85 44.76 -34.97
N ARG A 481 1.08 43.90 -35.67
CA ARG A 481 -0.16 44.08 -36.48
C ARG A 481 0.14 44.39 -37.97
N ALA A 482 -0.15 43.40 -38.84
CA ALA A 482 -0.58 43.31 -40.27
C ALA A 482 -0.48 44.54 -41.23
N PRO A 483 -0.55 44.39 -42.57
CA PRO A 483 -1.31 43.39 -43.36
C PRO A 483 -0.59 42.08 -43.66
#